data_AF-A0A4Z0P3B1-F1
#
_entry.id   AF-A0A4Z0P3B1-F1
#
_cell.length_a   1.000
_cell.length_b   1.000
_cell.length_c   1.000
_cell.angle_alpha   90.00
_cell.angle_beta   90.00
_cell.angle_gamma   90.00
#
_symmetry.space_group_name_H-M   'P 1'
#
loop_
_entity.id
_entity.type
_entity.pdbx_description
1 polymer ?
#
loop_
_entity_poly.entity_id
_entity_poly.type
_entity_poly.pdbx_seq_one_letter_code
_entity_poly.pdbx_strand_id
1 'polypeptide(L)' 'MKLKDWLSDKSIEAFAKDCGVHPSTAYRWLSGDCVPHPKQIRKIKEVTADAVTVLDFYPD' A
#
# COMPACT_ATOMS: atom_id res chain seq x y z
N MET A 1 0.40 -4.55 9.84
CA MET A 1 1.02 -5.56 8.94
C MET A 1 1.68 -4.80 7.80
N LYS A 2 2.95 -5.11 7.44
CA LYS A 2 3.61 -4.38 6.34
C LYS A 2 2.92 -4.72 5.01
N LEU A 3 2.87 -3.75 4.08
CA LEU A 3 2.22 -3.91 2.77
C LEU A 3 2.73 -5.13 1.99
N LYS A 4 4.04 -5.41 2.09
CA LYS A 4 4.68 -6.58 1.45
C LYS A 4 4.09 -7.90 1.90
N ASP A 5 3.71 -8.01 3.17
CA ASP A 5 3.20 -9.26 3.74
C ASP A 5 1.74 -9.46 3.30
N TRP A 6 0.96 -8.37 3.28
CA TRP A 6 -0.42 -8.39 2.81
C TRP A 6 -0.55 -8.74 1.32
N LEU A 7 0.44 -8.35 0.51
CA LEU A 7 0.52 -8.62 -0.92
C LEU A 7 1.15 -9.99 -1.28
N SER A 8 1.54 -10.80 -0.31
CA SER A 8 2.28 -12.06 -0.56
C SER A 8 1.59 -13.01 -1.56
N ASP A 9 0.26 -13.04 -1.59
CA ASP A 9 -0.59 -13.83 -2.49
C ASP A 9 -1.37 -12.98 -3.51
N LYS A 10 -1.07 -11.68 -3.60
CA LYS A 10 -1.82 -10.70 -4.41
C LYS A 10 -0.91 -9.98 -5.40
N SER A 11 -1.49 -9.60 -6.55
CA SER A 11 -0.77 -8.79 -7.55
C SER A 11 -0.68 -7.33 -7.10
N ILE A 12 0.53 -6.76 -7.19
CA ILE A 12 0.77 -5.34 -6.97
C ILE A 12 0.07 -4.46 -8.01
N GLU A 13 -0.07 -4.93 -9.24
CA GLU A 13 -0.79 -4.24 -10.32
C GLU A 13 -2.29 -4.15 -10.02
N ALA A 14 -2.89 -5.23 -9.51
CA ALA A 14 -4.28 -5.23 -9.08
C ALA A 14 -4.48 -4.25 -7.90
N PHE A 15 -3.61 -4.32 -6.90
CA PHE A 15 -3.63 -3.39 -5.77
C PHE A 15 -3.48 -1.92 -6.21
N ALA A 16 -2.58 -1.63 -7.14
CA ALA A 16 -2.38 -0.28 -7.67
C ALA A 16 -3.64 0.23 -8.37
N LYS A 17 -4.29 -0.63 -9.17
CA LYS A 17 -5.56 -0.33 -9.84
C LYS A 17 -6.67 -0.04 -8.81
N ASP A 18 -6.81 -0.85 -7.78
CA ASP A 18 -7.83 -0.67 -6.73
C ASP A 18 -7.57 0.59 -5.89
N CYS A 19 -6.30 0.96 -5.71
CA CYS A 19 -5.91 2.22 -5.09
C CYS A 19 -6.01 3.44 -6.03
N GLY A 20 -6.26 3.24 -7.32
CA GLY A 20 -6.32 4.31 -8.32
C GLY A 20 -4.98 5.01 -8.54
N VAL A 21 -3.87 4.26 -8.49
CA VAL A 21 -2.50 4.76 -8.71
C VAL A 21 -1.77 3.97 -9.78
N HIS A 22 -0.68 4.53 -10.29
CA HIS A 22 0.20 3.81 -11.20
C HIS A 22 0.98 2.71 -10.45
N PRO A 23 1.26 1.54 -11.07
CA PRO A 23 2.01 0.46 -10.41
C PRO A 23 3.36 0.90 -9.83
N SER A 24 4.09 1.79 -10.52
CA SER A 24 5.36 2.31 -10.00
C SER A 24 5.21 3.03 -8.65
N THR A 25 4.09 3.71 -8.41
CA THR A 25 3.80 4.34 -7.11
C THR A 25 3.59 3.28 -6.04
N ALA A 26 2.84 2.22 -6.36
CA ALA A 26 2.62 1.11 -5.43
C ALA A 26 3.92 0.35 -5.10
N TYR A 27 4.80 0.16 -6.09
CA TYR A 27 6.14 -0.41 -5.87
C TYR A 27 6.98 0.44 -4.91
N ARG A 28 6.93 1.77 -5.00
CA ARG A 28 7.65 2.66 -4.08
C ARG A 28 7.13 2.57 -2.64
N TRP A 29 5.84 2.33 -2.46
CA TRP A 29 5.27 2.07 -1.13
C TRP A 29 5.70 0.71 -0.59
N LEU A 30 5.77 -0.29 -1.47
CA LEU A 30 6.21 -1.64 -1.13
C LEU A 30 7.69 -1.69 -0.71
N SER A 31 8.56 -0.98 -1.42
CA SER A 31 10.00 -0.88 -1.11
C SER A 31 10.30 0.05 0.06
N GLY A 32 9.36 0.92 0.43
CA GLY A 32 9.58 1.96 1.45
C GLY A 32 10.27 3.21 0.92
N ASP A 33 10.45 3.35 -0.40
CA ASP A 33 11.04 4.54 -1.03
C ASP A 33 10.19 5.80 -0.85
N CYS A 34 8.89 5.65 -0.59
CA CYS A 34 8.03 6.75 -0.19
C CYS A 34 6.84 6.33 0.68
N VAL A 35 6.37 7.27 1.49
CA VAL A 35 5.15 7.12 2.29
C VAL A 35 3.94 7.62 1.48
N PRO A 36 2.80 6.91 1.47
CA PRO A 36 1.61 7.36 0.77
C PRO A 36 1.03 8.65 1.36
N HIS A 37 0.50 9.53 0.50
CA HIS A 37 -0.23 10.73 0.92
C HIS A 37 -1.52 10.35 1.71
N PRO A 38 -2.03 11.17 2.65
CA PRO A 38 -3.23 10.86 3.44
C PRO A 38 -4.46 10.38 2.64
N LYS A 39 -4.69 10.94 1.45
CA LYS A 39 -5.76 10.48 0.54
C LYS A 39 -5.58 9.01 0.13
N GLN A 40 -4.34 8.62 -0.16
CA GLN A 40 -3.99 7.24 -0.52
C GLN A 40 -4.03 6.31 0.69
N ILE A 41 -3.61 6.78 1.87
CA ILE A 41 -3.75 6.01 3.11
C ILE A 41 -5.20 5.60 3.37
N ARG A 42 -6.17 6.50 3.16
CA ARG A 42 -7.60 6.15 3.28
C ARG A 42 -7.99 5.05 2.30
N LYS A 43 -7.54 5.15 1.05
CA LYS A 43 -7.84 4.15 0.02
C LYS A 43 -7.19 2.80 0.31
N ILE A 44 -5.94 2.80 0.77
CA ILE A 44 -5.21 1.59 1.18
C ILE A 44 -5.95 0.91 2.34
N LYS A 45 -6.42 1.66 3.34
CA LYS A 45 -7.24 1.11 4.44
C LYS A 45 -8.52 0.45 3.93
N GLU A 46 -9.24 1.08 3.00
CA GLU A 46 -10.44 0.49 2.37
C GLU A 46 -10.12 -0.83 1.65
N VAL A 47 -9.09 -0.83 0.77
CA VAL A 47 -8.71 -1.99 -0.04
C VAL A 47 -8.20 -3.14 0.82
N THR A 48 -7.50 -2.82 1.90
CA THR A 48 -6.90 -3.82 2.80
C THR A 48 -7.77 -4.19 3.98
N ALA A 49 -9.00 -3.65 4.07
CA ALA A 49 -9.89 -3.81 5.23
C ALA A 49 -9.17 -3.51 6.57
N ASP A 50 -8.48 -2.37 6.63
CA ASP A 50 -7.66 -1.90 7.76
C ASP A 50 -6.47 -2.78 8.16
N ALA A 51 -6.12 -3.82 7.38
CA ALA A 51 -4.95 -4.66 7.66
C ALA A 51 -3.62 -3.89 7.49
N VAL A 52 -3.57 -2.94 6.55
CA VAL A 52 -2.42 -2.06 6.33
C VAL A 52 -2.80 -0.63 6.74
N THR A 53 -2.05 -0.07 7.68
CA THR A 53 -2.27 1.26 8.25
C THR A 53 -1.12 2.21 7.92
N VAL A 54 -1.26 3.49 8.27
CA VAL A 54 -0.21 4.49 8.06
C VAL A 54 1.10 4.13 8.77
N LEU A 55 1.00 3.53 9.96
CA LEU A 55 2.16 3.17 10.78
C LEU A 55 3.02 2.08 10.10
N ASP A 56 2.39 1.25 9.27
CA ASP A 56 3.08 0.18 8.55
C ASP A 56 4.03 0.68 7.46
N PHE A 57 3.98 1.96 7.09
CA PHE A 57 4.88 2.59 6.12
C PHE A 57 6.12 3.25 6.75
N TYR A 58 6.19 3.31 8.08
CA TYR A 58 7.35 3.84 8.77
C TYR A 58 8.27 2.71 9.26
N PRO A 59 9.59 2.93 9.30
CA PRO A 59 10.51 2.02 9.99
C PRO A 59 10.16 1.98 11.48
N ASP A 60 10.37 0.80 12.08
CA ASP A 60 10.15 0.57 13.52
C ASP A 60 11.23 1.25 14.38
#